data_AF-A0A956ERK1-F1
#
_entry.id   AF-A0A956ERK1-F1
#
_cell.length_a   1.000
_cell.length_b   1.000
_cell.length_c   1.000
_cell.angle_alpha   90.00
_cell.angle_beta   90.00
_cell.angle_gamma   90.00
#
_symmetry.space_group_name_H-M   'P 1'
#
loop_
_entity.id
_entity.type
_entity.pdbx_description
1 polymer ?
#
loop_
_entity_poly.entity_id
_entity_poly.type
_entity_poly.pdbx_seq_one_letter_code
_entity_poly.pdbx_strand_id
1 'polypeptide(L)'
;MRQLIALCAVSGLIACSGSDDGSSGNGGSAGTAASGGAQSGGSKNGGAAGMTNGGSGISGGSSAGSGNGGAGATANGGSESGGTQNGGAQNGGAQNGGSGGSAGNSNTCKRGVAYGYHSEADMRALSSGVTWWYNWAFEPDQGVRSSYASIGLEYVPMVWGAGVSTSEVQSKAPSDSHALLGFNEPNFGEQANLSAAQAAALWPDVQAVADARGFKLLSPAVNFCGGNCQETDPFKYLDDFFSACTNCRVDAIAVHIYVGCAGENGNHAQWMINHLKTYESRFSQPIWLTEFACSDAQNAEEQRAFLVDAVTYLESDPRIERYAWFAGRANNVPHVDLLGADGQLTALGQAYVDAPRACDSQ
;
A
#
# COMPACT_ATOMS: atom_id res chain seq x y z
N MET A 1 -10.50 -8.91 8.05
CA MET A 1 -9.46 -8.12 8.75
C MET A 1 -9.97 -6.69 8.76
N ARG A 2 -10.21 -6.05 9.92
CA ARG A 2 -10.63 -4.64 9.95
C ARG A 2 -9.37 -3.80 9.86
N GLN A 3 -9.21 -3.02 8.80
CA GLN A 3 -8.13 -2.04 8.72
C GLN A 3 -8.41 -0.92 9.73
N LEU A 4 -7.43 -0.64 10.60
CA LEU A 4 -7.35 0.64 11.28
C LEU A 4 -6.41 1.50 10.43
N ILE A 5 -6.96 2.47 9.70
CA ILE A 5 -6.13 3.50 9.08
C ILE A 5 -5.77 4.50 10.18
N ALA A 6 -4.49 4.68 10.44
CA ALA A 6 -3.99 5.80 11.22
C ALA A 6 -4.07 7.07 10.35
N LEU A 7 -5.20 7.78 10.39
CA LEU A 7 -5.33 9.08 9.74
C LEU A 7 -4.49 10.11 10.52
N CYS A 8 -3.27 10.37 10.05
CA CYS A 8 -2.54 11.56 10.44
C CYS A 8 -2.73 12.63 9.37
N ALA A 9 -3.77 13.46 9.54
CA ALA A 9 -3.91 14.67 8.75
C ALA A 9 -2.73 15.60 9.06
N VAL A 10 -1.83 15.79 8.10
CA VAL A 10 -0.79 16.82 8.17
C VAL A 10 -1.48 18.15 7.86
N SER A 11 -2.19 18.72 8.84
CA SER A 11 -2.55 20.12 8.79
C SER A 11 -1.26 20.92 8.87
N GLY A 12 -0.93 21.65 7.82
CA GLY A 12 0.22 22.56 7.82
C GLY A 12 0.05 23.62 8.89
N LEU A 13 0.60 23.39 10.09
CA LEU A 13 1.12 24.37 11.04
C LEU A 13 1.59 23.61 12.31
N ILE A 14 2.82 23.91 12.71
CA ILE A 14 3.54 23.38 13.87
C ILE A 14 2.72 23.51 15.18
N ALA A 15 2.50 22.39 15.88
CA ALA A 15 2.79 22.16 17.31
C ALA A 15 1.99 20.97 17.88
N CYS A 16 2.59 19.77 17.93
CA CYS A 16 2.15 18.72 18.86
C CYS A 16 2.87 18.92 20.18
N SER A 17 2.18 19.50 21.17
CA SER A 17 2.66 19.60 22.55
C SER A 17 2.75 18.21 23.17
N GLY A 18 3.97 17.78 23.52
CA GLY A 18 4.22 16.62 24.37
C GLY A 18 3.71 16.87 25.79
N SER A 19 3.19 15.82 26.43
CA SER A 19 2.86 15.83 27.85
C SER A 19 4.16 15.71 28.65
N ASP A 20 4.49 16.75 29.42
CA ASP A 20 5.57 16.71 30.40
C ASP A 20 5.20 15.79 31.57
N ASP A 21 6.11 14.88 31.89
CA ASP A 21 6.15 14.13 33.15
C ASP A 21 6.42 15.09 34.32
N GLY A 22 5.35 15.43 35.05
CA GLY A 22 5.39 16.25 36.26
C GLY A 22 5.43 15.41 37.54
N SER A 23 6.63 15.28 38.12
CA SER A 23 6.90 14.70 39.44
C SER A 23 6.11 15.36 40.58
N SER A 24 5.73 14.51 41.54
CA SER A 24 5.08 14.74 42.83
C SER A 24 5.53 15.95 43.67
N GLY A 25 4.57 16.63 44.32
CA GLY A 25 4.81 17.67 45.32
C GLY A 25 3.56 18.07 46.12
N ASN A 26 3.45 17.48 47.31
CA ASN A 26 2.51 17.63 48.44
C ASN A 26 1.89 19.02 48.76
N GLY A 27 0.64 19.04 49.26
CA GLY A 27 0.20 20.03 50.26
C GLY A 27 -1.27 20.52 50.26
N GLY A 28 -2.08 20.02 51.20
CA GLY A 28 -2.87 20.92 52.08
C GLY A 28 -4.35 21.24 51.80
N SER A 29 -5.22 20.40 52.39
CA SER A 29 -6.32 20.75 53.32
C SER A 29 -7.69 21.32 52.88
N ALA A 30 -8.70 20.62 53.43
CA ALA A 30 -9.97 21.05 54.02
C ALA A 30 -11.24 21.22 53.14
N GLY A 31 -12.26 20.42 53.46
CA GLY A 31 -13.66 20.67 53.07
C GLY A 31 -14.59 19.45 53.12
N THR A 32 -14.92 18.99 54.33
CA THR A 32 -16.05 18.10 54.72
C THR A 32 -17.39 18.45 54.04
N ALA A 33 -18.38 17.57 53.80
CA ALA A 33 -18.97 16.50 54.61
C ALA A 33 -19.81 15.53 53.72
N ALA A 34 -19.78 14.21 53.98
CA ALA A 34 -20.86 13.37 54.56
C ALA A 34 -22.16 13.30 53.73
N SER A 35 -22.84 12.19 53.44
CA SER A 35 -23.00 10.82 54.00
C SER A 35 -23.92 10.08 52.99
N GLY A 36 -24.11 8.77 52.88
CA GLY A 36 -23.78 7.58 53.67
C GLY A 36 -24.61 6.40 53.10
N GLY A 37 -24.27 5.16 53.51
CA GLY A 37 -25.04 3.91 53.32
C GLY A 37 -24.53 3.02 52.18
N ALA A 38 -23.70 1.99 52.39
CA ALA A 38 -23.96 0.69 53.04
C ALA A 38 -25.04 -0.12 52.30
N GLN A 39 -24.96 -1.42 52.00
CA GLN A 39 -24.04 -2.54 52.27
C GLN A 39 -24.60 -3.76 51.51
N SER A 40 -23.77 -4.77 51.23
CA SER A 40 -24.12 -6.23 51.17
C SER A 40 -25.15 -6.68 50.11
N GLY A 41 -24.94 -7.70 49.28
CA GLY A 41 -24.12 -8.91 49.36
C GLY A 41 -24.82 -9.99 48.51
N GLY A 42 -24.15 -11.10 48.19
CA GLY A 42 -24.84 -12.30 47.67
C GLY A 42 -24.21 -12.98 46.47
N SER A 43 -23.44 -14.03 46.77
CA SER A 43 -22.81 -15.00 45.88
C SER A 43 -23.79 -15.92 45.13
N LYS A 44 -23.46 -16.39 43.91
CA LYS A 44 -23.21 -17.83 43.60
C LYS A 44 -23.14 -18.17 42.10
N ASN A 45 -21.98 -18.75 41.74
CA ASN A 45 -21.72 -20.03 41.06
C ASN A 45 -22.04 -20.31 39.57
N GLY A 46 -21.04 -20.95 38.93
CA GLY A 46 -21.12 -21.82 37.76
C GLY A 46 -20.22 -21.32 36.64
N GLY A 47 -19.17 -21.98 36.17
CA GLY A 47 -18.61 -23.32 36.40
C GLY A 47 -17.52 -23.51 35.34
N ALA A 48 -16.37 -24.01 35.75
CA ALA A 48 -15.16 -24.16 34.95
C ALA A 48 -15.14 -25.44 34.10
N ALA A 49 -14.41 -25.39 32.98
CA ALA A 49 -13.54 -26.45 32.46
C ALA A 49 -12.59 -25.76 31.43
N GLY A 50 -11.26 -25.73 31.55
CA GLY A 50 -10.34 -26.50 32.37
C GLY A 50 -9.75 -27.66 31.58
N MET A 51 -8.67 -27.42 30.81
CA MET A 51 -7.62 -28.42 30.56
C MET A 51 -6.27 -27.71 30.41
N THR A 52 -5.46 -27.84 31.47
CA THR A 52 -3.99 -27.78 31.42
C THR A 52 -3.48 -29.22 31.33
N ASN A 53 -2.34 -29.45 30.67
CA ASN A 53 -1.06 -29.80 31.30
C ASN A 53 -0.11 -30.62 30.38
N GLY A 54 1.21 -30.38 30.55
CA GLY A 54 2.32 -31.30 30.24
C GLY A 54 2.99 -31.06 28.88
N GLY A 55 4.24 -30.63 28.74
CA GLY A 55 5.38 -30.59 29.68
C GLY A 55 6.32 -31.78 29.46
N SER A 56 7.39 -31.58 28.68
CA SER A 56 8.70 -32.28 28.68
C SER A 56 9.54 -31.67 27.53
N GLY A 57 10.74 -31.11 27.66
CA GLY A 57 11.77 -31.29 28.66
C GLY A 57 12.84 -32.27 28.18
N ILE A 58 13.73 -31.86 27.25
CA ILE A 58 15.07 -32.47 27.09
C ILE A 58 16.10 -31.37 26.84
N SER A 59 17.04 -31.28 27.77
CA SER A 59 18.30 -30.54 27.70
C SER A 59 19.46 -31.51 27.51
N GLY A 60 20.48 -31.10 26.76
CA GLY A 60 21.87 -31.50 27.04
C GLY A 60 22.67 -32.07 25.88
N GLY A 61 23.91 -31.58 25.72
CA GLY A 61 25.03 -32.41 25.30
C GLY A 61 25.94 -31.86 24.21
N SER A 62 26.95 -31.09 24.61
CA SER A 62 28.14 -30.71 23.85
C SER A 62 29.00 -31.91 23.43
N SER A 63 29.73 -31.83 22.30
CA SER A 63 31.17 -32.11 22.24
C SER A 63 31.79 -31.86 20.86
N ALA A 64 33.05 -31.42 20.90
CA ALA A 64 33.95 -31.07 19.82
C ALA A 64 34.36 -32.21 18.87
N GLY A 65 34.86 -31.82 17.70
CA GLY A 65 35.62 -32.67 16.78
C GLY A 65 36.46 -31.82 15.81
N SER A 66 37.74 -31.67 16.12
CA SER A 66 38.79 -31.02 15.32
C SER A 66 39.22 -31.82 14.07
N GLY A 67 39.74 -31.07 13.10
CA GLY A 67 40.91 -31.45 12.28
C GLY A 67 40.68 -31.39 10.76
N ASN A 68 41.60 -31.02 9.87
CA ASN A 68 42.84 -30.24 9.89
C ASN A 68 43.32 -30.17 8.41
N GLY A 69 44.07 -29.12 8.04
CA GLY A 69 44.93 -29.02 6.83
C GLY A 69 44.26 -28.41 5.60
N GLY A 70 44.65 -27.25 5.03
CA GLY A 70 45.98 -26.68 4.78
C GLY A 70 46.34 -26.89 3.29
N ALA A 71 46.99 -26.04 2.50
CA ALA A 71 47.49 -24.67 2.55
C ALA A 71 48.03 -24.34 1.13
N GLY A 72 48.21 -23.05 0.78
CA GLY A 72 49.11 -22.55 -0.29
C GLY A 72 48.40 -21.94 -1.51
N ALA A 73 48.35 -20.61 -1.73
CA ALA A 73 49.44 -19.66 -2.13
C ALA A 73 50.03 -20.03 -3.51
N THR A 74 50.23 -19.19 -4.55
CA THR A 74 50.51 -17.74 -4.74
C THR A 74 50.53 -17.52 -6.28
N ALA A 75 49.89 -16.49 -6.86
CA ALA A 75 50.41 -15.15 -7.22
C ALA A 75 51.26 -15.01 -8.52
N ASN A 76 51.07 -13.84 -9.17
CA ASN A 76 51.76 -13.19 -10.30
C ASN A 76 51.45 -13.63 -11.75
N GLY A 77 51.31 -12.73 -12.73
CA GLY A 77 51.41 -11.27 -12.74
C GLY A 77 51.69 -10.71 -14.14
N GLY A 78 51.21 -9.48 -14.39
CA GLY A 78 51.67 -8.48 -15.40
C GLY A 78 51.25 -8.70 -16.87
N SER A 79 51.23 -7.70 -17.76
CA SER A 79 51.10 -6.24 -17.69
C SER A 79 51.06 -5.72 -19.14
N GLU A 80 50.15 -4.78 -19.40
CA GLU A 80 50.25 -3.55 -20.21
C GLU A 80 50.73 -3.46 -21.69
N SER A 81 50.10 -2.46 -22.32
CA SER A 81 50.51 -1.60 -23.47
C SER A 81 50.26 -2.18 -24.87
N GLY A 82 49.80 -1.43 -25.87
CA GLY A 82 49.57 0.00 -26.06
C GLY A 82 49.57 0.25 -27.58
N GLY A 83 48.74 1.16 -28.09
CA GLY A 83 48.75 1.48 -29.53
C GLY A 83 47.61 2.39 -29.97
N THR A 84 47.88 3.70 -29.97
CA THR A 84 47.04 4.77 -30.52
C THR A 84 47.28 5.00 -32.02
N GLN A 85 46.36 5.77 -32.62
CA GLN A 85 46.39 6.58 -33.87
C GLN A 85 45.45 6.08 -34.97
N ASN A 86 44.82 6.91 -35.81
CA ASN A 86 44.41 8.31 -35.84
C ASN A 86 43.63 8.48 -37.17
N GLY A 87 42.63 9.36 -37.21
CA GLY A 87 42.28 10.10 -38.44
C GLY A 87 41.08 9.63 -39.27
N GLY A 88 40.26 10.62 -39.67
CA GLY A 88 39.55 10.59 -40.95
C GLY A 88 38.03 10.79 -40.89
N ALA A 89 37.60 12.04 -40.79
CA ALA A 89 36.24 12.43 -41.17
C ALA A 89 36.06 12.32 -42.69
N GLN A 90 34.92 11.78 -43.16
CA GLN A 90 34.11 12.38 -44.23
C GLN A 90 32.77 11.64 -44.47
N ASN A 91 31.71 12.43 -44.28
CA ASN A 91 30.43 12.53 -44.97
C ASN A 91 30.06 11.50 -46.07
N GLY A 92 28.84 10.94 -45.97
CA GLY A 92 28.18 10.18 -47.03
C GLY A 92 26.85 9.63 -46.55
N GLY A 93 25.76 10.38 -46.78
CA GLY A 93 24.42 10.00 -46.36
C GLY A 93 23.85 8.81 -47.12
N ALA A 94 23.02 8.03 -46.43
CA ALA A 94 21.91 7.29 -47.01
C ALA A 94 20.83 7.12 -45.92
N GLN A 95 19.66 7.66 -46.21
CA GLN A 95 18.45 7.52 -45.41
C GLN A 95 18.08 6.04 -45.32
N ASN A 96 17.75 5.58 -44.11
CA ASN A 96 16.79 4.49 -43.98
C ASN A 96 15.94 4.72 -42.72
N GLY A 97 14.63 4.82 -42.93
CA GLY A 97 13.65 5.16 -41.92
C GLY A 97 13.58 4.09 -40.84
N GLY A 98 14.16 4.39 -39.68
CA GLY A 98 13.89 3.67 -38.44
C GLY A 98 12.62 4.23 -37.82
N SER A 99 11.54 3.48 -37.97
CA SER A 99 10.26 3.67 -37.29
C SER A 99 10.51 4.05 -35.82
N GLY A 100 10.19 5.29 -35.47
CA GLY A 100 10.10 5.70 -34.08
C GLY A 100 9.11 4.77 -33.41
N GLY A 101 9.58 4.03 -32.41
CA GLY A 101 8.74 3.18 -31.58
C GLY A 101 7.60 4.02 -31.05
N SER A 102 6.42 3.81 -31.63
CA SER A 102 5.17 4.31 -31.09
C SER A 102 5.09 3.74 -29.68
N ALA A 103 5.20 4.61 -28.67
CA ALA A 103 4.75 4.29 -27.34
C ALA A 103 3.30 3.84 -27.49
N GLY A 104 3.08 2.53 -27.42
CA GLY A 104 1.77 1.94 -27.51
C GLY A 104 0.98 2.47 -26.33
N ASN A 105 0.18 3.50 -26.58
CA ASN A 105 -0.82 4.00 -25.67
C ASN A 105 -1.91 2.93 -25.60
N SER A 106 -1.66 1.84 -24.90
CA SER A 106 -2.74 0.96 -24.48
C SER A 106 -3.57 1.79 -23.51
N ASN A 107 -4.69 2.31 -23.99
CA ASN A 107 -5.74 3.01 -23.26
C ASN A 107 -6.37 2.07 -22.21
N THR A 108 -5.57 1.54 -21.27
CA THR A 108 -6.06 0.70 -20.18
C THR A 108 -6.77 1.59 -19.17
N CYS A 109 -8.01 1.23 -18.83
CA CYS A 109 -8.76 1.96 -17.81
C CYS A 109 -8.03 1.94 -16.47
N LYS A 110 -7.95 3.11 -15.83
CA LYS A 110 -7.17 3.33 -14.60
C LYS A 110 -7.96 3.09 -13.32
N ARG A 111 -9.29 3.23 -13.39
CA ARG A 111 -10.18 3.36 -12.23
C ARG A 111 -10.44 2.02 -11.53
N GLY A 112 -10.16 1.98 -10.23
CA GLY A 112 -10.33 0.83 -9.36
C GLY A 112 -11.01 1.15 -8.03
N VAL A 113 -11.21 0.14 -7.19
CA VAL A 113 -11.74 0.32 -5.83
C VAL A 113 -10.97 -0.53 -4.81
N ALA A 114 -10.69 0.05 -3.65
CA ALA A 114 -10.08 -0.61 -2.50
C ALA A 114 -11.19 -1.05 -1.53
N TYR A 115 -11.66 -2.29 -1.62
CA TYR A 115 -12.75 -2.80 -0.78
C TYR A 115 -12.81 -4.33 -0.78
N GLY A 116 -13.18 -4.95 0.35
CA GLY A 116 -13.08 -6.40 0.56
C GLY A 116 -14.35 -7.12 0.99
N TYR A 117 -15.53 -6.54 0.72
CA TYR A 117 -16.81 -7.13 1.10
C TYR A 117 -17.90 -6.93 0.03
N HIS A 118 -17.53 -6.99 -1.25
CA HIS A 118 -18.47 -6.81 -2.35
C HIS A 118 -19.47 -7.97 -2.43
N SER A 119 -20.72 -7.63 -2.72
CA SER A 119 -21.66 -8.58 -3.33
C SER A 119 -21.55 -8.56 -4.86
N GLU A 120 -22.23 -9.50 -5.53
CA GLU A 120 -22.34 -9.44 -6.98
C GLU A 120 -23.09 -8.19 -7.45
N ALA A 121 -24.12 -7.76 -6.70
CA ALA A 121 -24.89 -6.56 -7.02
C ALA A 121 -24.03 -5.30 -6.90
N ASP A 122 -23.16 -5.22 -5.87
CA ASP A 122 -22.19 -4.14 -5.71
C ASP A 122 -21.23 -4.08 -6.90
N MET A 123 -20.69 -5.23 -7.33
CA MET A 123 -19.78 -5.28 -8.49
C MET A 123 -20.45 -4.80 -9.77
N ARG A 124 -21.71 -5.19 -10.01
CA ARG A 124 -22.49 -4.74 -11.17
C ARG A 124 -22.79 -3.25 -11.12
N ALA A 125 -23.00 -2.70 -9.94
CA ALA A 125 -23.22 -1.27 -9.77
C ALA A 125 -21.94 -0.45 -10.09
N LEU A 126 -20.77 -0.97 -9.73
CA LEU A 126 -19.47 -0.32 -9.94
C LEU A 126 -18.92 -0.51 -11.37
N SER A 127 -19.22 -1.63 -12.03
CA SER A 127 -18.55 -2.06 -13.28
C SER A 127 -18.80 -1.16 -14.49
N SER A 128 -19.71 -0.19 -14.41
CA SER A 128 -19.90 0.82 -15.47
C SER A 128 -18.70 1.77 -15.58
N GLY A 129 -18.01 2.05 -14.47
CA GLY A 129 -16.89 2.97 -14.39
C GLY A 129 -15.60 2.39 -13.79
N VAL A 130 -15.71 1.34 -12.98
CA VAL A 130 -14.59 0.64 -12.33
C VAL A 130 -14.16 -0.56 -13.17
N THR A 131 -12.86 -0.81 -13.26
CA THR A 131 -12.30 -1.91 -14.08
C THR A 131 -11.43 -2.89 -13.31
N TRP A 132 -10.98 -2.52 -12.12
CA TRP A 132 -10.19 -3.40 -11.27
C TRP A 132 -10.45 -3.12 -9.79
N TRP A 133 -10.05 -4.04 -8.93
CA TRP A 133 -10.21 -3.90 -7.49
C TRP A 133 -9.22 -4.77 -6.73
N TYR A 134 -9.06 -4.48 -5.44
CA TYR A 134 -8.33 -5.33 -4.51
C TYR A 134 -8.92 -5.21 -3.10
N ASN A 135 -8.59 -6.17 -2.24
CA ASN A 135 -9.17 -6.33 -0.91
C ASN A 135 -8.12 -6.61 0.18
N TRP A 136 -6.86 -6.20 -0.05
CA TRP A 136 -5.71 -6.45 0.84
C TRP A 136 -5.36 -7.92 1.08
N ALA A 137 -5.97 -8.84 0.32
CA ALA A 137 -5.67 -10.26 0.34
C ALA A 137 -5.12 -10.72 -1.02
N PHE A 138 -4.77 -12.00 -1.12
CA PHE A 138 -4.37 -12.62 -2.39
C PHE A 138 -5.51 -13.40 -3.05
N GLU A 139 -6.68 -13.53 -2.40
CA GLU A 139 -7.88 -14.12 -2.97
C GLU A 139 -9.04 -13.12 -3.03
N PRO A 140 -9.87 -13.15 -4.09
CA PRO A 140 -11.07 -12.32 -4.19
C PRO A 140 -12.04 -12.57 -3.03
N ASP A 141 -12.92 -11.59 -2.78
CA ASP A 141 -14.01 -11.73 -1.81
C ASP A 141 -14.83 -12.99 -2.13
N GLN A 142 -15.16 -13.74 -1.07
CA GLN A 142 -15.82 -15.03 -1.20
C GLN A 142 -17.12 -14.94 -2.02
N GLY A 143 -17.89 -13.86 -1.84
CA GLY A 143 -19.20 -13.67 -2.48
C GLY A 143 -19.16 -13.44 -3.99
N VAL A 144 -18.02 -13.02 -4.54
CA VAL A 144 -17.89 -12.67 -5.97
C VAL A 144 -16.79 -13.47 -6.68
N ARG A 145 -16.06 -14.34 -5.96
CA ARG A 145 -14.92 -15.10 -6.49
C ARG A 145 -15.22 -15.86 -7.79
N SER A 146 -16.46 -16.30 -8.00
CA SER A 146 -16.90 -17.01 -9.22
C SER A 146 -17.52 -16.10 -10.29
N SER A 147 -17.76 -14.82 -10.02
CA SER A 147 -18.51 -13.94 -10.94
C SER A 147 -17.81 -12.63 -11.31
N TYR A 148 -16.84 -12.13 -10.52
CA TYR A 148 -16.18 -10.83 -10.80
C TYR A 148 -15.59 -10.75 -12.22
N ALA A 149 -14.91 -11.81 -12.68
CA ALA A 149 -14.31 -11.86 -14.02
C ALA A 149 -15.38 -11.79 -15.12
N SER A 150 -16.52 -12.46 -14.94
CA SER A 150 -17.64 -12.41 -15.90
C SER A 150 -18.36 -11.05 -15.92
N ILE A 151 -18.20 -10.24 -14.87
CA ILE A 151 -18.69 -8.87 -14.79
C ILE A 151 -17.71 -7.89 -15.48
N GLY A 152 -16.52 -8.36 -15.87
CA GLY A 152 -15.51 -7.56 -16.54
C GLY A 152 -14.57 -6.81 -15.59
N LEU A 153 -14.48 -7.24 -14.34
CA LEU A 153 -13.57 -6.65 -13.35
C LEU A 153 -12.31 -7.50 -13.20
N GLU A 154 -11.16 -6.85 -13.08
CA GLU A 154 -9.89 -7.50 -12.73
C GLU A 154 -9.70 -7.48 -11.20
N TYR A 155 -9.34 -8.62 -10.61
CA TYR A 155 -8.89 -8.67 -9.23
C TYR A 155 -7.36 -8.64 -9.15
N VAL A 156 -6.80 -7.79 -8.28
CA VAL A 156 -5.35 -7.68 -8.05
C VAL A 156 -4.99 -8.24 -6.67
N PRO A 157 -4.23 -9.36 -6.58
CA PRO A 157 -3.79 -9.93 -5.31
C PRO A 157 -2.72 -9.06 -4.61
N MET A 158 -2.62 -9.23 -3.29
CA MET A 158 -1.64 -8.53 -2.44
C MET A 158 -0.91 -9.49 -1.51
N VAL A 159 0.41 -9.31 -1.38
CA VAL A 159 1.20 -9.85 -0.27
C VAL A 159 1.24 -8.80 0.84
N TRP A 160 0.22 -8.78 1.70
CA TRP A 160 0.02 -7.68 2.65
C TRP A 160 1.19 -7.44 3.61
N GLY A 161 1.86 -8.49 4.09
CA GLY A 161 2.98 -8.37 5.03
C GLY A 161 3.68 -9.71 5.25
N ALA A 162 4.65 -9.76 6.16
CA ALA A 162 5.48 -10.96 6.41
C ALA A 162 4.71 -12.21 6.84
N GLY A 163 3.47 -12.07 7.32
CA GLY A 163 2.61 -13.20 7.71
C GLY A 163 1.91 -13.90 6.53
N VAL A 164 2.01 -13.36 5.31
CA VAL A 164 1.36 -13.96 4.12
C VAL A 164 2.29 -14.99 3.49
N SER A 165 1.80 -16.22 3.30
CA SER A 165 2.56 -17.28 2.64
C SER A 165 2.65 -17.04 1.13
N THR A 166 3.85 -16.76 0.62
CA THR A 166 4.09 -16.54 -0.83
C THR A 166 3.80 -17.78 -1.68
N SER A 167 3.96 -18.99 -1.15
CA SER A 167 3.57 -20.23 -1.85
C SER A 167 2.05 -20.38 -1.96
N GLU A 168 1.29 -19.94 -0.96
CA GLU A 168 -0.17 -19.85 -1.07
C GLU A 168 -0.59 -18.78 -2.07
N VAL A 169 0.05 -17.62 -2.07
CA VAL A 169 -0.21 -16.55 -3.06
C VAL A 169 0.04 -17.10 -4.47
N GLN A 170 1.19 -17.75 -4.70
CA GLN A 170 1.52 -18.32 -6.01
C GLN A 170 0.51 -19.38 -6.47
N SER A 171 -0.06 -20.18 -5.55
CA SER A 171 -1.00 -21.25 -5.90
C SER A 171 -2.46 -20.81 -5.97
N LYS A 172 -2.87 -19.80 -5.20
CA LYS A 172 -4.28 -19.40 -5.02
C LYS A 172 -4.65 -18.06 -5.65
N ALA A 173 -3.68 -17.19 -5.95
CA ALA A 173 -3.98 -15.95 -6.65
C ALA A 173 -4.66 -16.26 -7.99
N PRO A 174 -5.73 -15.53 -8.39
CA PRO A 174 -6.45 -15.82 -9.62
C PRO A 174 -5.56 -15.81 -10.87
N SER A 175 -5.83 -16.71 -11.81
CA SER A 175 -5.02 -16.87 -13.03
C SER A 175 -5.18 -15.72 -14.02
N ASP A 176 -6.26 -14.95 -13.89
CA ASP A 176 -6.62 -13.78 -14.70
C ASP A 176 -6.13 -12.44 -14.11
N SER A 177 -5.42 -12.46 -12.97
CA SER A 177 -4.71 -11.29 -12.45
C SER A 177 -3.48 -10.99 -13.32
N HIS A 178 -3.11 -9.70 -13.43
CA HIS A 178 -1.94 -9.27 -14.21
C HIS A 178 -0.89 -8.54 -13.37
N ALA A 179 -1.18 -8.29 -12.10
CA ALA A 179 -0.33 -7.57 -11.18
C ALA A 179 -0.34 -8.19 -9.79
N LEU A 180 0.69 -7.89 -8.99
CA LEU A 180 0.82 -8.26 -7.59
C LEU A 180 1.19 -7.03 -6.77
N LEU A 181 0.34 -6.70 -5.78
CA LEU A 181 0.63 -5.67 -4.80
C LEU A 181 1.61 -6.20 -3.74
N GLY A 182 2.64 -5.41 -3.44
CA GLY A 182 3.59 -5.68 -2.36
C GLY A 182 3.00 -5.43 -0.97
N PHE A 183 3.88 -5.23 0.01
CA PHE A 183 3.47 -5.02 1.41
C PHE A 183 2.64 -3.75 1.62
N ASN A 184 1.66 -3.82 2.52
CA ASN A 184 0.74 -2.72 2.84
C ASN A 184 1.29 -1.84 3.96
N GLU A 185 1.58 -0.58 3.66
CA GLU A 185 2.01 0.42 4.65
C GLU A 185 3.07 -0.14 5.61
N PRO A 186 4.15 -0.77 5.11
CA PRO A 186 5.12 -1.40 6.00
C PRO A 186 5.81 -0.40 6.92
N ASN A 187 5.80 0.89 6.57
CA ASN A 187 6.34 1.96 7.39
C ASN A 187 5.47 2.31 8.63
N PHE A 188 4.25 1.77 8.73
CA PHE A 188 3.33 1.94 9.85
C PHE A 188 3.37 0.75 10.80
N GLY A 189 3.43 1.00 12.11
CA GLY A 189 3.49 -0.02 13.15
C GLY A 189 2.20 -0.85 13.30
N GLU A 190 1.06 -0.27 12.93
CA GLU A 190 -0.27 -0.89 12.97
C GLU A 190 -0.60 -1.68 11.70
N GLN A 191 0.24 -1.61 10.68
CA GLN A 191 0.04 -2.25 9.38
C GLN A 191 1.06 -3.37 9.18
N ALA A 192 1.69 -3.51 8.00
CA ALA A 192 2.64 -4.60 7.78
C ALA A 192 3.88 -4.51 8.69
N ASN A 193 4.20 -3.30 9.19
CA ASN A 193 5.22 -3.06 10.22
C ASN A 193 6.57 -3.72 9.93
N LEU A 194 7.16 -3.36 8.80
CA LEU A 194 8.46 -3.82 8.35
C LEU A 194 9.35 -2.61 8.11
N SER A 195 10.53 -2.58 8.73
CA SER A 195 11.58 -1.66 8.28
C SER A 195 11.92 -1.92 6.81
N ALA A 196 12.45 -0.90 6.12
CA ALA A 196 12.82 -1.02 4.71
C ALA A 196 13.79 -2.20 4.45
N ALA A 197 14.72 -2.45 5.37
CA ALA A 197 15.65 -3.57 5.30
C ALA A 197 14.95 -4.94 5.45
N GLN A 198 13.95 -5.05 6.33
CA GLN A 198 13.16 -6.29 6.46
C GLN A 198 12.31 -6.53 5.21
N ALA A 199 11.66 -5.49 4.68
CA ALA A 199 10.92 -5.59 3.43
C ALA A 199 11.82 -6.02 2.27
N ALA A 200 13.01 -5.43 2.15
CA ALA A 200 14.00 -5.83 1.13
C ALA A 200 14.46 -7.29 1.29
N ALA A 201 14.67 -7.76 2.52
CA ALA A 201 15.07 -9.15 2.79
C ALA A 201 13.98 -10.18 2.40
N LEU A 202 12.70 -9.81 2.51
CA LEU A 202 11.56 -10.66 2.14
C LEU A 202 11.17 -10.52 0.65
N TRP A 203 11.62 -9.47 -0.03
CA TRP A 203 11.24 -9.17 -1.39
C TRP A 203 11.54 -10.28 -2.42
N PRO A 204 12.66 -11.03 -2.34
CA PRO A 204 12.92 -12.12 -3.29
C PRO A 204 11.79 -13.15 -3.36
N ASP A 205 11.12 -13.45 -2.24
CA ASP A 205 10.01 -14.39 -2.22
C ASP A 205 8.76 -13.81 -2.90
N VAL A 206 8.49 -12.51 -2.71
CA VAL A 206 7.40 -11.80 -3.39
C VAL A 206 7.67 -11.73 -4.89
N GLN A 207 8.91 -11.44 -5.27
CA GLN A 207 9.35 -11.40 -6.65
C GLN A 207 9.22 -12.77 -7.33
N ALA A 208 9.59 -13.85 -6.64
CA ALA A 208 9.44 -15.21 -7.16
C ALA A 208 7.98 -15.54 -7.52
N VAL A 209 7.00 -15.08 -6.72
CA VAL A 209 5.58 -15.21 -7.06
C VAL A 209 5.26 -14.48 -8.35
N ALA A 210 5.66 -13.21 -8.46
CA ALA A 210 5.39 -12.40 -9.63
C ALA A 210 6.07 -12.96 -10.90
N ASP A 211 7.30 -13.45 -10.79
CA ASP A 211 8.03 -14.12 -11.87
C ASP A 211 7.33 -15.40 -12.31
N ALA A 212 6.94 -16.26 -11.38
CA ALA A 212 6.28 -17.54 -11.67
C ALA A 212 4.88 -17.35 -12.31
N ARG A 213 4.21 -16.24 -11.99
CA ARG A 213 2.86 -15.94 -12.47
C ARG A 213 2.83 -14.98 -13.66
N GLY A 214 3.96 -14.40 -14.03
CA GLY A 214 4.02 -13.36 -15.06
C GLY A 214 3.33 -12.06 -14.65
N PHE A 215 3.24 -11.77 -13.35
CA PHE A 215 2.59 -10.58 -12.82
C PHE A 215 3.53 -9.37 -12.85
N LYS A 216 2.97 -8.20 -13.15
CA LYS A 216 3.60 -6.93 -12.83
C LYS A 216 3.74 -6.79 -11.31
N LEU A 217 4.91 -6.45 -10.81
CA LEU A 217 5.18 -6.36 -9.37
C LEU A 217 5.20 -4.91 -8.91
N LEU A 218 4.30 -4.56 -7.99
CA LEU A 218 4.25 -3.24 -7.38
C LEU A 218 5.08 -3.20 -6.11
N SER A 219 5.68 -2.04 -5.82
CA SER A 219 6.43 -1.79 -4.59
C SER A 219 5.58 -2.05 -3.33
N PRO A 220 6.19 -2.07 -2.14
CA PRO A 220 5.42 -1.81 -0.93
C PRO A 220 4.64 -0.49 -1.08
N ALA A 221 3.37 -0.49 -0.67
CA ALA A 221 2.52 0.69 -0.70
C ALA A 221 2.79 1.55 0.54
N VAL A 222 3.24 2.79 0.36
CA VAL A 222 3.68 3.67 1.45
C VAL A 222 2.79 4.91 1.58
N ASN A 223 2.81 5.53 2.77
CA ASN A 223 2.15 6.80 3.08
C ASN A 223 2.88 7.53 4.22
N PHE A 224 2.56 8.79 4.46
CA PHE A 224 3.04 9.54 5.63
C PHE A 224 2.49 8.94 6.92
N CYS A 225 3.40 8.51 7.79
CA CYS A 225 3.06 7.96 9.10
C CYS A 225 3.30 9.03 10.18
N GLY A 226 2.28 9.33 10.99
CA GLY A 226 2.36 10.33 12.06
C GLY A 226 2.33 9.77 13.48
N GLY A 227 2.31 8.44 13.65
CA GLY A 227 2.34 7.78 14.95
C GLY A 227 2.76 6.32 14.82
N ASN A 228 3.57 5.83 15.77
CA ASN A 228 4.11 4.46 15.81
C ASN A 228 4.67 3.98 14.45
N CYS A 229 5.72 4.65 13.97
CA CYS A 229 6.24 4.42 12.62
C CYS A 229 7.57 3.67 12.65
N GLN A 230 7.78 2.79 11.67
CA GLN A 230 9.13 2.38 11.28
C GLN A 230 9.85 3.53 10.58
N GLU A 231 9.12 4.30 9.75
CA GLU A 231 9.58 5.51 9.09
C GLU A 231 8.39 6.43 8.82
N THR A 232 8.55 7.71 9.14
CA THR A 232 7.53 8.75 8.97
C THR A 232 7.42 9.25 7.54
N ASP A 233 8.56 9.35 6.83
CA ASP A 233 8.65 9.86 5.47
C ASP A 233 8.59 8.68 4.46
N PRO A 234 7.52 8.55 3.67
CA PRO A 234 7.36 7.43 2.74
C PRO A 234 8.39 7.46 1.61
N PHE A 235 8.89 8.65 1.21
CA PHE A 235 9.92 8.75 0.18
C PHE A 235 11.25 8.23 0.71
N LYS A 236 11.58 8.56 1.97
CA LYS A 236 12.75 8.00 2.64
C LYS A 236 12.64 6.49 2.81
N TYR A 237 11.47 5.97 3.18
CA TYR A 237 11.25 4.54 3.28
C TYR A 237 11.55 3.81 1.96
N LEU A 238 11.03 4.34 0.84
CA LEU A 238 11.28 3.77 -0.48
C LEU A 238 12.76 3.89 -0.90
N ASP A 239 13.43 5.01 -0.65
CA ASP A 239 14.86 5.16 -0.92
C ASP A 239 15.69 4.11 -0.16
N ASP A 240 15.40 3.90 1.13
CA ASP A 240 16.06 2.92 1.97
C ASP A 240 15.75 1.48 1.48
N PHE A 241 14.52 1.22 1.05
CA PHE A 241 14.11 -0.07 0.50
C PHE A 241 14.87 -0.39 -0.79
N PHE A 242 14.91 0.53 -1.75
CA PHE A 242 15.65 0.34 -3.00
C PHE A 242 17.16 0.24 -2.77
N SER A 243 17.69 0.98 -1.79
CA SER A 243 19.11 0.88 -1.39
C SER A 243 19.45 -0.48 -0.79
N ALA A 244 18.52 -1.08 -0.04
CA ALA A 244 18.68 -2.42 0.53
C ALA A 244 18.38 -3.57 -0.47
N CYS A 245 17.63 -3.29 -1.54
CA CYS A 245 17.13 -4.28 -2.51
C CYS A 245 17.69 -4.01 -3.92
N THR A 246 19.01 -3.89 -4.07
CA THR A 246 19.66 -3.38 -5.29
C THR A 246 19.42 -4.19 -6.57
N ASN A 247 19.03 -5.47 -6.45
CA ASN A 247 18.73 -6.36 -7.58
C ASN A 247 17.24 -6.73 -7.67
N CYS A 248 16.39 -6.04 -6.91
CA CYS A 248 14.97 -6.35 -6.83
C CYS A 248 14.19 -5.72 -7.98
N ARG A 249 13.28 -6.48 -8.57
CA ARG A 249 12.32 -5.97 -9.54
C ARG A 249 11.21 -5.23 -8.81
N VAL A 250 10.92 -4.03 -9.29
CA VAL A 250 9.72 -3.25 -8.96
C VAL A 250 9.29 -2.54 -10.24
N ASP A 251 8.13 -2.92 -10.75
CA ASP A 251 7.62 -2.49 -12.05
C ASP A 251 6.71 -1.23 -11.94
N ALA A 252 6.16 -0.95 -10.75
CA ALA A 252 5.43 0.27 -10.42
C ALA A 252 5.56 0.62 -8.94
N ILE A 253 5.45 1.91 -8.60
CA ILE A 253 5.38 2.39 -7.21
C ILE A 253 3.93 2.41 -6.76
N ALA A 254 3.60 1.69 -5.68
CA ALA A 254 2.32 1.78 -5.01
C ALA A 254 2.38 2.83 -3.89
N VAL A 255 1.34 3.67 -3.77
CA VAL A 255 1.25 4.72 -2.75
C VAL A 255 -0.17 4.86 -2.24
N HIS A 256 -0.33 5.27 -0.98
CA HIS A 256 -1.59 5.76 -0.44
C HIS A 256 -1.49 7.25 -0.14
N ILE A 257 -2.57 7.98 -0.38
CA ILE A 257 -2.62 9.41 -0.10
C ILE A 257 -3.98 9.79 0.50
N TYR A 258 -3.95 10.21 1.75
CA TYR A 258 -5.08 10.83 2.43
C TYR A 258 -4.69 12.24 2.87
N VAL A 259 -5.42 13.24 2.39
CA VAL A 259 -5.16 14.66 2.64
C VAL A 259 -6.44 15.37 3.06
N GLY A 260 -6.36 16.61 3.55
CA GLY A 260 -7.58 17.37 3.79
C GLY A 260 -8.33 17.75 2.50
N CYS A 261 -9.63 17.96 2.62
CA CYS A 261 -10.58 18.23 1.53
C CYS A 261 -10.47 19.62 0.91
N ALA A 262 -9.79 20.55 1.59
CA ALA A 262 -9.73 21.96 1.17
C ALA A 262 -8.89 22.17 -0.08
N GLY A 263 -7.78 21.43 -0.20
CA GLY A 263 -6.80 21.63 -1.26
C GLY A 263 -6.25 23.06 -1.30
N GLU A 264 -5.89 23.54 -2.49
CA GLU A 264 -5.27 24.85 -2.71
C GLU A 264 -5.70 25.44 -4.05
N ASN A 265 -5.75 26.77 -4.14
CA ASN A 265 -5.99 27.52 -5.39
C ASN A 265 -7.25 27.10 -6.17
N GLY A 266 -8.30 26.67 -5.46
CA GLY A 266 -9.57 26.25 -6.07
C GLY A 266 -9.56 24.82 -6.63
N ASN A 267 -8.51 24.03 -6.37
CA ASN A 267 -8.47 22.60 -6.64
C ASN A 267 -8.42 21.84 -5.30
N HIS A 268 -9.49 21.09 -5.01
CA HIS A 268 -9.69 20.37 -3.76
C HIS A 268 -8.71 19.22 -3.58
N ALA A 269 -8.17 18.67 -4.67
CA ALA A 269 -7.20 17.58 -4.66
C ALA A 269 -5.73 18.06 -4.74
N GLN A 270 -5.46 19.36 -4.70
CA GLN A 270 -4.13 19.92 -4.95
C GLN A 270 -3.04 19.35 -4.02
N TRP A 271 -3.35 19.09 -2.75
CA TRP A 271 -2.40 18.47 -1.83
C TRP A 271 -2.03 17.03 -2.22
N MET A 272 -3.00 16.25 -2.68
CA MET A 272 -2.74 14.90 -3.22
C MET A 272 -1.85 15.00 -4.47
N ILE A 273 -2.15 15.94 -5.36
CA ILE A 273 -1.37 16.19 -6.59
C ILE A 273 0.09 16.51 -6.24
N ASN A 274 0.33 17.37 -5.24
CA ASN A 274 1.68 17.74 -4.81
C ASN A 274 2.48 16.51 -4.32
N HIS A 275 1.85 15.59 -3.59
CA HIS A 275 2.49 14.34 -3.18
C HIS A 275 2.81 13.43 -4.37
N LEU A 276 1.87 13.25 -5.31
CA LEU A 276 2.11 12.48 -6.54
C LEU A 276 3.28 13.05 -7.35
N LYS A 277 3.35 14.38 -7.51
CA LYS A 277 4.47 15.05 -8.18
C LYS A 277 5.80 14.84 -7.48
N THR A 278 5.80 14.70 -6.16
CA THR A 278 7.01 14.34 -5.41
C THR A 278 7.46 12.92 -5.76
N TYR A 279 6.55 11.93 -5.76
CA TYR A 279 6.87 10.56 -6.19
C TYR A 279 7.36 10.51 -7.65
N GLU A 280 6.70 11.23 -8.56
CA GLU A 280 7.11 11.30 -9.98
C GLU A 280 8.52 11.86 -10.16
N SER A 281 8.93 12.83 -9.33
CA SER A 281 10.27 13.41 -9.38
C SER A 281 11.37 12.50 -8.82
N ARG A 282 11.00 11.58 -7.92
CA ARG A 282 11.93 10.70 -7.18
C ARG A 282 12.10 9.34 -7.85
N PHE A 283 11.03 8.82 -8.44
CA PHE A 283 10.99 7.47 -9.01
C PHE A 283 10.57 7.51 -10.47
N SER A 284 11.25 6.73 -11.31
CA SER A 284 10.99 6.68 -12.76
C SER A 284 9.91 5.67 -13.16
N GLN A 285 9.55 4.73 -12.27
CA GLN A 285 8.49 3.75 -12.50
C GLN A 285 7.10 4.41 -12.48
N PRO A 286 6.10 3.90 -13.23
CA PRO A 286 4.73 4.38 -13.14
C PRO A 286 4.17 4.22 -11.71
N ILE A 287 3.15 5.01 -11.37
CA ILE A 287 2.54 5.05 -10.04
C ILE A 287 1.17 4.39 -10.08
N TRP A 288 0.90 3.57 -9.07
CA TRP A 288 -0.44 3.13 -8.71
C TRP A 288 -0.85 3.79 -7.39
N LEU A 289 -1.88 4.65 -7.43
CA LEU A 289 -2.46 5.25 -6.24
C LEU A 289 -3.51 4.29 -5.65
N THR A 290 -3.04 3.33 -4.85
CA THR A 290 -3.84 2.18 -4.42
C THR A 290 -4.86 2.50 -3.33
N GLU A 291 -4.68 3.62 -2.62
CA GLU A 291 -5.72 4.17 -1.76
C GLU A 291 -5.67 5.70 -1.80
N PHE A 292 -6.84 6.33 -1.92
CA PHE A 292 -6.98 7.75 -1.71
C PHE A 292 -8.42 8.15 -1.36
N ALA A 293 -8.51 9.19 -0.54
CA ALA A 293 -9.69 9.97 -0.22
C ALA A 293 -9.26 11.24 0.51
N CYS A 294 -10.15 12.22 0.68
CA CYS A 294 -9.89 13.27 1.66
C CYS A 294 -10.25 12.75 3.07
N SER A 295 -9.52 13.20 4.09
CA SER A 295 -9.61 12.67 5.45
C SER A 295 -10.56 13.42 6.41
N ASP A 296 -10.93 14.66 6.09
CA ASP A 296 -11.55 15.60 7.02
C ASP A 296 -12.84 16.25 6.50
N ALA A 297 -13.50 15.64 5.52
CA ALA A 297 -14.77 16.11 4.97
C ALA A 297 -15.82 16.37 6.08
N GLN A 298 -16.38 17.57 6.10
CA GLN A 298 -17.46 17.95 7.03
C GLN A 298 -18.85 17.60 6.49
N ASN A 299 -18.96 17.33 5.18
CA ASN A 299 -20.19 16.98 4.49
C ASN A 299 -19.87 16.17 3.21
N ALA A 300 -20.90 15.65 2.56
CA ALA A 300 -20.75 14.82 1.36
C ALA A 300 -20.25 15.62 0.15
N GLU A 301 -20.59 16.91 0.07
CA GLU A 301 -20.19 17.82 -1.00
C GLU A 301 -18.68 18.06 -1.02
N GLU A 302 -18.05 18.19 0.14
CA GLU A 302 -16.59 18.34 0.25
C GLU A 302 -15.85 17.10 -0.26
N GLN A 303 -16.25 15.90 0.17
CA GLN A 303 -15.65 14.65 -0.30
C GLN A 303 -15.86 14.47 -1.81
N ARG A 304 -17.03 14.86 -2.33
CA ARG A 304 -17.32 14.82 -3.77
C ARG A 304 -16.49 15.83 -4.56
N ALA A 305 -16.28 17.04 -4.05
CA ALA A 305 -15.45 18.04 -4.72
C ALA A 305 -13.99 17.58 -4.82
N PHE A 306 -13.44 17.02 -3.74
CA PHE A 306 -12.13 16.35 -3.76
C PHE A 306 -12.09 15.22 -4.80
N LEU A 307 -13.08 14.33 -4.82
CA LEU A 307 -13.14 13.20 -5.74
C LEU A 307 -13.09 13.65 -7.21
N VAL A 308 -13.88 14.66 -7.57
CA VAL A 308 -13.95 15.17 -8.95
C VAL A 308 -12.60 15.72 -9.41
N ASP A 309 -11.95 16.55 -8.59
CA ASP A 309 -10.65 17.13 -8.93
C ASP A 309 -9.55 16.06 -8.96
N ALA A 310 -9.57 15.13 -8.00
CA ALA A 310 -8.62 14.03 -7.92
C ALA A 310 -8.69 13.13 -9.17
N VAL A 311 -9.89 12.64 -9.52
CA VAL A 311 -10.07 11.77 -10.68
C VAL A 311 -9.73 12.50 -11.98
N THR A 312 -10.08 13.77 -12.11
CA THR A 312 -9.72 14.58 -13.29
C THR A 312 -8.21 14.61 -13.49
N TYR A 313 -7.43 14.85 -12.43
CA TYR A 313 -5.97 14.81 -12.50
C TYR A 313 -5.45 13.40 -12.83
N LEU A 314 -5.88 12.38 -12.08
CA LEU A 314 -5.39 11.00 -12.19
C LEU A 314 -5.64 10.39 -13.59
N GLU A 315 -6.75 10.75 -14.22
CA GLU A 315 -7.05 10.36 -15.61
C GLU A 315 -6.12 11.05 -16.60
N SER A 316 -5.83 12.33 -16.41
CA SER A 316 -4.99 13.13 -17.32
C SER A 316 -3.50 12.81 -17.25
N ASP A 317 -3.01 12.31 -16.10
CA ASP A 317 -1.58 12.14 -15.88
C ASP A 317 -1.07 10.78 -16.40
N PRO A 318 -0.13 10.73 -17.38
CA PRO A 318 0.39 9.49 -17.92
C PRO A 318 1.30 8.72 -16.95
N ARG A 319 1.79 9.34 -15.87
CA ARG A 319 2.57 8.67 -14.82
C ARG A 319 1.69 7.84 -13.88
N ILE A 320 0.40 8.16 -13.81
CA ILE A 320 -0.59 7.39 -13.06
C ILE A 320 -1.13 6.28 -13.95
N GLU A 321 -0.80 5.04 -13.60
CA GLU A 321 -1.22 3.88 -14.39
C GLU A 321 -2.55 3.31 -13.88
N ARG A 322 -2.74 3.26 -12.56
CA ARG A 322 -4.02 2.90 -11.94
C ARG A 322 -4.23 3.66 -10.63
N TYR A 323 -5.48 3.80 -10.23
CA TYR A 323 -5.85 4.36 -8.93
C TYR A 323 -7.08 3.65 -8.36
N ALA A 324 -7.18 3.54 -7.04
CA ALA A 324 -8.30 2.89 -6.37
C ALA A 324 -8.83 3.76 -5.22
N TRP A 325 -10.10 4.13 -5.31
CA TRP A 325 -10.77 4.90 -4.25
C TRP A 325 -10.93 4.02 -3.00
N PHE A 326 -10.60 4.59 -1.85
CA PHE A 326 -10.96 4.01 -0.56
C PHE A 326 -12.24 4.70 -0.08
N ALA A 327 -13.40 4.04 0.03
CA ALA A 327 -13.66 2.62 -0.22
C ALA A 327 -15.09 2.39 -0.72
N GLY A 328 -15.46 1.13 -0.94
CA GLY A 328 -16.86 0.74 -1.16
C GLY A 328 -17.74 1.14 0.03
N ARG A 329 -17.41 0.66 1.23
CA ARG A 329 -18.02 1.05 2.51
C ARG A 329 -16.97 1.09 3.63
N ALA A 330 -16.83 2.21 4.31
CA ALA A 330 -15.86 2.44 5.38
C ALA A 330 -16.44 3.34 6.48
N ASN A 331 -16.08 3.06 7.73
CA ASN A 331 -16.59 3.79 8.90
C ASN A 331 -15.53 4.69 9.57
N ASN A 332 -14.35 4.78 8.97
CA ASN A 332 -13.17 5.45 9.51
C ASN A 332 -12.71 6.66 8.67
N VAL A 333 -13.35 6.94 7.53
CA VAL A 333 -13.14 8.14 6.72
C VAL A 333 -14.52 8.76 6.44
N PRO A 334 -14.74 10.05 6.77
CA PRO A 334 -16.06 10.65 6.65
C PRO A 334 -16.53 10.75 5.20
N HIS A 335 -17.82 10.45 4.98
CA HIS A 335 -18.51 10.59 3.69
C HIS A 335 -17.89 9.83 2.52
N VAL A 336 -17.10 8.78 2.77
CA VAL A 336 -16.22 8.16 1.78
C VAL A 336 -16.87 7.05 0.94
N ASP A 337 -18.05 6.57 1.36
CA ASP A 337 -18.68 5.37 0.83
C ASP A 337 -19.14 5.55 -0.62
N LEU A 338 -18.64 4.71 -1.53
CA LEU A 338 -19.17 4.60 -2.89
C LEU A 338 -20.49 3.81 -2.92
N LEU A 339 -20.71 2.90 -1.98
CA LEU A 339 -21.85 1.99 -1.93
C LEU A 339 -22.71 2.24 -0.69
N GLY A 340 -24.02 2.29 -0.88
CA GLY A 340 -25.03 2.34 0.18
C GLY A 340 -25.53 0.94 0.52
N ALA A 341 -26.84 0.70 0.36
CA ALA A 341 -27.40 -0.65 0.41
C ALA A 341 -26.81 -1.55 -0.70
N ASP A 342 -27.10 -2.85 -0.63
CA ASP A 342 -26.61 -3.84 -1.59
C ASP A 342 -26.94 -3.44 -3.04
N GLY A 343 -25.91 -3.34 -3.89
CA GLY A 343 -26.03 -2.93 -5.29
C GLY A 343 -26.46 -1.48 -5.54
N GLN A 344 -26.40 -0.61 -4.52
CA GLN A 344 -26.78 0.80 -4.64
C GLN A 344 -25.55 1.69 -4.52
N LEU A 345 -25.27 2.47 -5.56
CA LEU A 345 -24.28 3.55 -5.48
C LEU A 345 -24.81 4.67 -4.59
N THR A 346 -23.92 5.30 -3.82
CA THR A 346 -24.19 6.60 -3.20
C THR A 346 -24.08 7.71 -4.26
N ALA A 347 -24.40 8.96 -3.90
CA ALA A 347 -24.13 10.11 -4.78
C ALA A 347 -22.63 10.26 -5.11
N LEU A 348 -21.76 9.91 -4.17
CA LEU A 348 -20.31 9.86 -4.39
C LEU A 348 -19.92 8.71 -5.33
N GLY A 349 -20.50 7.53 -5.11
CA GLY A 349 -20.36 6.36 -5.99
C GLY A 349 -20.74 6.66 -7.43
N GLN A 350 -21.89 7.30 -7.63
CA GLN A 350 -22.36 7.73 -8.96
C GLN A 350 -21.38 8.71 -9.61
N ALA A 351 -20.90 9.70 -8.85
CA ALA A 351 -19.90 10.66 -9.36
C ALA A 351 -18.59 9.96 -9.76
N TYR A 352 -18.16 8.92 -9.03
CA TYR A 352 -16.96 8.16 -9.33
C TYR A 352 -17.07 7.33 -10.61
N VAL A 353 -18.18 6.61 -10.79
CA VAL A 353 -18.37 5.78 -11.99
C VAL A 353 -18.60 6.62 -13.25
N ASP A 354 -19.31 7.75 -13.13
CA ASP A 354 -19.64 8.64 -14.25
C ASP A 354 -18.49 9.59 -14.64
N ALA A 355 -17.47 9.73 -13.79
CA ALA A 355 -16.34 10.62 -14.07
C ALA A 355 -15.68 10.27 -15.42
N PRO A 356 -15.30 11.28 -16.23
CA PRO A 356 -14.61 11.06 -17.50
C PRO A 356 -13.40 10.12 -17.33
N ARG A 357 -13.13 9.30 -18.34
CA ARG A 357 -12.02 8.32 -18.32
C ARG A 357 -11.19 8.42 -19.58
N ALA A 358 -9.87 8.28 -19.44
CA ALA A 358 -8.93 8.24 -20.56
C ALA A 358 -8.73 6.80 -21.06
N CYS A 359 -9.83 6.07 -21.27
CA CYS A 359 -9.80 4.74 -21.88
C CYS A 359 -10.99 4.52 -22.81
N ASP A 360 -10.78 3.67 -23.81
CA ASP A 360 -11.84 3.26 -24.73
C ASP A 360 -12.89 2.45 -23.97
N SER A 361 -14.18 2.67 -24.25
CA SER A 361 -15.25 1.82 -23.72
C SER A 361 -15.03 0.39 -24.23
N GLN A 362 -14.84 -0.56 -23.30
CA GLN A 362 -14.80 -1.98 -23.63
C GLN A 362 -16.11 -2.46 -24.26
#